data_AF-A0A7C0YPE2-F1
#
_entry.id   AF-A0A7C0YPE2-F1
#
_cell.length_a   1.000
_cell.length_b   1.000
_cell.length_c   1.000
_cell.angle_alpha   90.00
_cell.angle_beta   90.00
_cell.angle_gamma   90.00
#
_symmetry.space_group_name_H-M   'P 1'
#
loop_
_entity.id
_entity.type
_entity.pdbx_description
1 polymer ?
#
loop_
_entity_poly.entity_id
_entity_poly.type
_entity_poly.pdbx_seq_one_letter_code
_entity_poly.pdbx_strand_id
1 'polypeptide(L)'
;PGLAGKLGVLLIAVGAYVLNVQKIGEGLFKPLGALFSEQGARLMLVVAFIWSITANVDKIGVVNSSPLFYATIVMAAVALGLTPVMHFRSEDYRKQISGNLRGLLPIGFFMALGVASQMTAISLTLTAYVISIKRTSILIGSVYGFIFFSEKNIKARLTGALIMVCGVILISLF
;
A
#
# COMPACT_ATOMS: atom_id res chain seq x y z
N PRO A 1 -13.03 15.97 11.24
CA PRO A 1 -13.61 14.62 11.09
C PRO A 1 -14.89 14.46 11.93
N GLY A 2 -16.02 14.18 11.26
CA GLY A 2 -17.27 13.79 11.93
C GLY A 2 -17.16 12.43 12.62
N LEU A 3 -18.19 12.07 13.39
CA LEU A 3 -18.26 10.78 14.12
C LEU A 3 -18.11 9.58 13.16
N ALA A 4 -18.70 9.69 11.96
CA ALA A 4 -18.62 8.69 10.91
C ALA A 4 -17.18 8.46 10.41
N GLY A 5 -16.43 9.52 10.13
CA GLY A 5 -15.02 9.40 9.73
C GLY A 5 -14.15 8.67 10.76
N LYS A 6 -14.39 8.89 12.07
CA LYS A 6 -13.67 8.17 13.14
C LYS A 6 -14.05 6.69 13.18
N LEU A 7 -15.34 6.37 13.09
CA LEU A 7 -15.84 5.00 13.05
C LEU A 7 -15.34 4.23 11.83
N GLY A 8 -15.28 4.89 10.67
CA GLY A 8 -14.77 4.29 9.45
C GLY A 8 -13.28 3.96 9.51
N VAL A 9 -12.45 4.83 10.10
CA VAL A 9 -11.03 4.54 10.35
C VAL A 9 -10.88 3.36 11.31
N LEU A 10 -11.71 3.30 12.36
CA LEU A 10 -11.72 2.18 13.30
C LEU A 10 -12.10 0.86 12.60
N LEU A 11 -13.12 0.87 11.74
CA LEU A 11 -13.51 -0.29 10.92
C LEU A 11 -12.37 -0.77 10.01
N ILE A 12 -11.65 0.14 9.35
CA ILE A 12 -10.50 -0.21 8.52
C ILE A 12 -9.40 -0.87 9.37
N ALA A 13 -9.12 -0.33 10.56
CA ALA A 13 -8.14 -0.89 11.48
C ALA A 13 -8.56 -2.29 11.97
N VAL A 14 -9.83 -2.49 12.33
CA VAL A 14 -10.38 -3.79 12.74
C VAL A 14 -10.32 -4.78 11.57
N GLY A 15 -10.67 -4.38 10.36
CA GLY A 15 -10.57 -5.23 9.17
C GLY A 15 -9.12 -5.67 8.89
N ALA A 16 -8.15 -4.77 9.05
CA ALA A 16 -6.72 -5.08 8.96
C ALA A 16 -6.27 -6.08 10.02
N TYR A 17 -6.78 -5.92 11.24
CA TYR A 17 -6.48 -6.83 12.34
C TYR A 17 -7.04 -8.23 12.09
N VAL A 18 -8.33 -8.34 11.72
CA VAL A 18 -8.98 -9.63 11.40
C VAL A 18 -8.22 -10.36 10.28
N LEU A 19 -7.81 -9.61 9.25
CA LEU A 19 -7.03 -10.15 8.14
C LEU A 19 -5.66 -10.72 8.61
N ASN A 20 -4.99 -10.05 9.53
CA ASN A 20 -3.68 -10.48 10.05
C ASN A 20 -3.79 -11.64 11.05
N VAL A 21 -4.75 -11.60 11.98
CA VAL A 21 -4.99 -12.68 12.97
C VAL A 21 -5.23 -14.00 12.26
N GLN A 22 -6.04 -14.00 11.21
CA GLN A 22 -6.37 -15.22 10.47
C GLN A 22 -5.22 -15.73 9.60
N LYS A 23 -4.28 -14.86 9.20
CA LYS A 23 -3.08 -15.25 8.45
C LYS A 23 -2.04 -15.95 9.35
N ILE A 24 -1.99 -15.57 10.63
CA ILE A 24 -1.03 -16.10 11.62
C ILE A 24 -1.56 -17.38 12.29
N GLY A 25 -2.87 -17.66 12.19
CA GLY A 25 -3.45 -18.95 12.60
C GLY A 25 -3.47 -19.21 14.11
N GLU A 26 -2.90 -18.33 14.92
CA GLU A 26 -2.70 -18.57 16.35
C GLU A 26 -2.98 -17.29 17.16
N GLY A 27 -4.08 -17.27 17.91
CA GLY A 27 -4.35 -16.32 19.02
C GLY A 27 -4.64 -14.86 18.65
N LEU A 28 -5.63 -14.25 19.33
CA LEU A 28 -5.99 -12.85 19.14
C LEU A 28 -4.81 -11.89 19.41
N PHE A 29 -3.99 -12.13 20.44
CA PHE A 29 -2.93 -11.18 20.84
C PHE A 29 -1.58 -11.36 20.13
N LYS A 30 -1.37 -12.49 19.44
CA LYS A 30 -0.10 -12.76 18.73
C LYS A 30 0.22 -11.78 17.58
N PRO A 31 -0.72 -11.26 16.78
CA PRO A 31 -0.37 -10.25 15.77
C PRO A 31 0.18 -8.96 16.39
N LEU A 32 -0.30 -8.57 17.57
CA LEU A 32 0.25 -7.43 18.32
C LEU A 32 1.64 -7.76 18.90
N GLY A 33 1.84 -8.98 19.40
CA GLY A 33 3.17 -9.45 19.79
C GLY A 33 4.15 -9.52 18.61
N ALA A 34 3.70 -10.03 17.47
CA ALA A 34 4.51 -10.19 16.25
C ALA A 34 5.01 -8.86 15.70
N LEU A 35 4.28 -7.75 15.90
CA LEU A 35 4.77 -6.40 15.58
C LEU A 35 6.08 -6.04 16.30
N PHE A 36 6.31 -6.61 17.49
CA PHE A 36 7.54 -6.41 18.27
C PHE A 36 8.52 -7.58 18.11
N SER A 37 8.03 -8.81 17.93
CA SER A 37 8.88 -10.00 17.81
C SER A 37 9.53 -10.15 16.43
N GLU A 38 8.79 -9.84 15.36
CA GLU A 38 9.24 -10.03 13.98
C GLU A 38 9.97 -8.79 13.46
N GLN A 39 11.21 -8.96 12.99
CA GLN A 39 12.00 -7.86 12.43
C GLN A 39 11.29 -7.19 11.25
N GLY A 40 10.66 -7.99 10.37
CA GLY A 40 9.90 -7.46 9.22
C GLY A 40 8.69 -6.61 9.64
N ALA A 41 7.95 -7.03 10.67
CA ALA A 41 6.80 -6.27 11.17
C ALA A 41 7.22 -4.97 11.85
N ARG A 42 8.35 -4.98 12.58
CA ARG A 42 8.93 -3.78 13.19
C ARG A 42 9.40 -2.77 12.15
N LEU A 43 10.05 -3.22 11.08
CA LEU A 43 10.40 -2.36 9.95
C LEU A 43 9.15 -1.79 9.28
N MET A 44 8.08 -2.58 9.16
CA MET A 44 6.80 -2.11 8.61
C MET A 44 6.18 -1.00 9.46
N LEU A 45 6.30 -1.04 10.79
CA LEU A 45 5.85 0.05 11.67
C LEU A 45 6.61 1.34 11.41
N VAL A 46 7.94 1.27 11.25
CA VAL A 46 8.76 2.43 10.91
C VAL A 46 8.33 3.01 9.55
N VAL A 47 8.12 2.14 8.55
CA VAL A 47 7.60 2.55 7.24
C VAL A 47 6.23 3.21 7.35
N ALA A 48 5.31 2.66 8.15
CA ALA A 48 3.98 3.23 8.36
C ALA A 48 4.05 4.61 9.04
N PHE A 49 4.95 4.80 10.00
CA PHE A 49 5.20 6.08 10.65
C PHE A 49 5.73 7.12 9.66
N ILE A 50 6.76 6.76 8.87
CA ILE A 50 7.30 7.64 7.83
C ILE A 50 6.19 8.02 6.83
N TRP A 51 5.41 7.03 6.37
CA TRP A 51 4.28 7.27 5.46
C TRP A 51 3.20 8.18 6.03
N SER A 52 2.95 8.14 7.33
CA SER A 52 1.99 9.07 7.96
C SER A 52 2.41 10.53 7.79
N ILE A 53 3.71 10.81 7.75
CA ILE A 53 4.27 12.14 7.53
C ILE A 53 4.32 12.44 6.03
N THR A 54 4.92 11.53 5.23
CA THR A 54 5.14 11.78 3.81
C THR A 54 3.84 11.87 3.01
N ALA A 55 2.77 11.19 3.41
CA ALA A 55 1.47 11.30 2.74
C ALA A 55 0.88 12.73 2.81
N ASN A 56 1.19 13.48 3.87
CA ASN A 56 0.82 14.90 3.97
C ASN A 56 1.72 15.77 3.10
N VAL A 57 3.03 15.46 3.05
CA VAL A 57 3.98 16.11 2.14
C VAL A 57 3.57 15.91 0.69
N ASP A 58 3.14 14.70 0.31
CA ASP A 58 2.63 14.38 -1.02
C ASP A 58 1.44 15.26 -1.39
N LYS A 59 0.49 15.45 -0.47
CA LYS A 59 -0.66 16.35 -0.70
C LYS A 59 -0.19 17.78 -0.93
N ILE A 60 0.75 18.29 -0.13
CA ILE A 60 1.31 19.64 -0.29
C ILE A 60 2.01 19.76 -1.64
N GLY A 61 2.86 18.80 -2.00
CA GLY A 61 3.61 18.80 -3.25
C GLY A 61 2.71 18.74 -4.48
N VAL A 62 1.68 17.90 -4.46
CA VAL A 62 0.70 17.77 -5.54
C VAL A 62 -0.12 19.04 -5.72
N VAL A 63 -0.57 19.67 -4.63
CA VAL A 63 -1.39 20.91 -4.68
C VAL A 63 -0.58 22.11 -5.15
N ASN A 64 0.70 22.21 -4.79
CA ASN A 64 1.55 23.36 -5.13
C ASN A 64 2.28 23.23 -6.48
N SER A 65 2.17 22.09 -7.18
CA SER A 65 2.82 21.88 -8.47
C SER A 65 1.84 21.30 -9.48
N SER A 66 1.88 19.99 -9.71
CA SER A 66 0.82 19.22 -10.34
C SER A 66 0.98 17.74 -9.97
N PRO A 67 -0.10 16.94 -10.03
CA PRO A 67 -0.03 15.51 -9.72
C PRO A 67 1.05 14.75 -10.49
N LEU A 68 1.15 15.01 -11.81
CA LEU A 68 2.09 14.32 -12.69
C LEU A 68 3.52 14.81 -12.47
N PHE A 69 3.73 16.12 -12.33
CA PHE A 69 5.06 16.66 -12.10
C PHE A 69 5.65 16.16 -10.78
N TYR A 70 4.84 16.18 -9.70
CA TYR A 70 5.25 15.66 -8.40
C TYR A 70 5.54 14.14 -8.47
N ALA A 71 4.67 13.35 -9.10
CA ALA A 71 4.89 11.93 -9.31
C ALA A 71 6.21 11.64 -10.04
N THR A 72 6.50 12.38 -11.12
CA THR A 72 7.73 12.22 -11.90
C THR A 72 8.97 12.56 -11.09
N ILE A 73 8.98 13.68 -10.36
CA ILE A 73 10.13 14.07 -9.53
C ILE A 73 10.38 13.04 -8.42
N VAL A 74 9.34 12.59 -7.72
CA VAL A 74 9.49 11.61 -6.64
C VAL A 74 10.02 10.29 -7.19
N MET A 75 9.47 9.80 -8.30
CA MET A 75 9.95 8.55 -8.92
C MET A 75 11.38 8.69 -9.47
N ALA A 76 11.73 9.84 -10.04
CA ALA A 76 13.09 10.13 -10.46
C ALA A 76 14.06 10.18 -9.27
N ALA A 77 13.68 10.82 -8.17
CA ALA A 77 14.48 10.87 -6.95
C ALA A 77 14.68 9.47 -6.34
N VAL A 78 13.64 8.64 -6.31
CA VAL A 78 13.73 7.24 -5.88
C VAL A 78 14.66 6.45 -6.80
N ALA A 79 14.52 6.58 -8.12
CA ALA A 79 15.38 5.91 -9.09
C ALA A 79 16.85 6.34 -8.92
N LEU A 80 17.12 7.64 -8.81
CA LEU A 80 18.46 8.18 -8.60
C LEU A 80 19.04 7.75 -7.25
N GLY A 81 18.24 7.73 -6.18
CA GLY A 81 18.70 7.30 -4.85
C GLY A 81 19.00 5.80 -4.78
N LEU A 82 18.24 4.98 -5.50
CA LEU A 82 18.45 3.53 -5.55
C LEU A 82 19.52 3.09 -6.56
N THR A 83 19.86 3.93 -7.54
CA THR A 83 20.87 3.60 -8.57
C THR A 83 22.25 3.32 -7.96
N PRO A 84 22.80 4.12 -7.03
CA PRO A 84 24.05 3.80 -6.34
C PRO A 84 23.96 2.48 -5.56
N VAL A 85 22.85 2.24 -4.85
CA VAL A 85 22.63 1.01 -4.08
C VAL A 85 22.66 -0.21 -5.01
N MET A 86 21.99 -0.12 -6.16
CA MET A 86 22.02 -1.15 -7.20
C MET A 86 23.45 -1.38 -7.70
N HIS A 87 24.20 -0.31 -7.98
CA HIS A 87 25.55 -0.41 -8.51
C HIS A 87 26.54 -1.01 -7.51
N PHE A 88 26.41 -0.72 -6.21
CA PHE A 88 27.33 -1.19 -5.18
C PHE A 88 26.95 -2.55 -4.57
N ARG A 89 25.68 -2.95 -4.61
CA ARG A 89 25.21 -4.20 -3.98
C ARG A 89 24.80 -5.31 -4.94
N SER A 90 24.64 -5.04 -6.24
CA SER A 90 24.24 -6.05 -7.20
C SER A 90 25.41 -6.46 -8.09
N GLU A 91 25.77 -7.75 -8.04
CA GLU A 91 26.69 -8.35 -9.01
C GLU A 91 26.03 -8.36 -10.39
N ASP A 92 26.73 -7.84 -11.40
CA ASP A 92 26.28 -7.85 -12.80
C ASP A 92 24.87 -7.26 -13.05
N TYR A 93 24.55 -6.15 -12.39
CA TYR A 93 23.25 -5.46 -12.51
C TYR A 93 22.77 -5.24 -13.97
N ARG A 94 23.72 -5.00 -14.89
CA ARG A 94 23.43 -4.81 -16.32
C ARG A 94 22.85 -6.07 -16.97
N LYS A 95 23.41 -7.25 -16.67
CA LYS A 95 22.92 -8.54 -17.18
C LYS A 95 21.54 -8.87 -16.63
N GLN A 96 21.28 -8.54 -15.36
CA GLN A 96 19.97 -8.74 -14.74
C GLN A 96 18.89 -7.84 -15.38
N ILE A 97 19.21 -6.59 -15.72
CA ILE A 97 18.28 -5.70 -16.44
C ILE A 97 18.03 -6.23 -17.86
N SER A 98 19.09 -6.48 -18.63
CA SER A 98 18.93 -6.88 -20.04
C SER A 98 18.25 -8.23 -20.19
N GLY A 99 18.52 -9.18 -19.27
CA GLY A 99 17.89 -10.50 -19.26
C GLY A 99 16.41 -10.48 -18.87
N ASN A 100 15.99 -9.54 -18.01
CA ASN A 100 14.63 -9.47 -17.49
C ASN A 100 13.81 -8.28 -18.03
N LEU A 101 14.30 -7.60 -19.05
CA LEU A 101 13.70 -6.35 -19.55
C LEU A 101 12.22 -6.51 -19.94
N ARG A 102 11.87 -7.67 -20.52
CA ARG A 102 10.48 -8.01 -20.88
C ARG A 102 9.53 -8.09 -19.68
N GLY A 103 10.04 -8.46 -18.50
CA GLY A 103 9.26 -8.45 -17.26
C GLY A 103 9.29 -7.11 -16.53
N LEU A 104 10.43 -6.41 -16.58
CA LEU A 104 10.61 -5.11 -15.92
C LEU A 104 9.78 -4.00 -16.57
N LEU A 105 9.65 -3.98 -17.90
CA LEU A 105 8.91 -2.96 -18.64
C LEU A 105 7.43 -2.89 -18.22
N PRO A 106 6.66 -3.99 -18.24
CA PRO A 106 5.27 -3.98 -17.77
C PRO A 106 5.15 -3.56 -16.31
N ILE A 107 6.03 -4.06 -15.43
CA ILE A 107 6.00 -3.71 -14.00
C ILE A 107 6.20 -2.20 -13.81
N GLY A 108 7.20 -1.62 -14.47
CA GLY A 108 7.47 -0.18 -14.42
C GLY A 108 6.31 0.65 -14.98
N PHE A 109 5.71 0.20 -16.10
CA PHE A 109 4.57 0.87 -16.70
C PHE A 109 3.34 0.87 -15.79
N PHE A 110 2.93 -0.28 -15.25
CA PHE A 110 1.79 -0.37 -14.33
C PHE A 110 2.05 0.37 -13.03
N MET A 111 3.29 0.38 -12.55
CA MET A 111 3.68 1.16 -11.37
C MET A 111 3.55 2.66 -11.64
N ALA A 112 4.05 3.16 -12.78
CA ALA A 112 3.92 4.56 -13.16
C ALA A 112 2.44 4.98 -13.31
N LEU A 113 1.63 4.16 -13.97
CA LEU A 113 0.19 4.39 -14.11
C LEU A 113 -0.51 4.43 -12.74
N GLY A 114 -0.15 3.50 -11.84
CA GLY A 114 -0.69 3.46 -10.48
C GLY A 114 -0.33 4.70 -9.65
N VAL A 115 0.92 5.16 -9.74
CA VAL A 115 1.39 6.37 -9.03
C VAL A 115 0.73 7.63 -9.60
N ALA A 116 0.65 7.76 -10.92
CA ALA A 116 -0.02 8.89 -11.56
C ALA A 116 -1.50 8.98 -11.16
N SER A 117 -2.19 7.83 -11.15
CA SER A 117 -3.58 7.73 -10.70
C SER A 117 -3.71 8.09 -9.22
N GLN A 118 -2.79 7.62 -8.37
CA GLN A 118 -2.77 7.93 -6.95
C GLN A 118 -2.58 9.43 -6.70
N MET A 119 -1.59 10.07 -7.33
CA MET A 119 -1.33 11.51 -7.13
C MET A 119 -2.49 12.35 -7.64
N THR A 120 -3.14 11.94 -8.72
CA THR A 120 -4.36 12.60 -9.22
C THR A 120 -5.50 12.46 -8.23
N ALA A 121 -5.73 11.28 -7.67
CA ALA A 121 -6.74 11.09 -6.64
C ALA A 121 -6.45 11.92 -5.37
N ILE A 122 -5.17 12.01 -4.98
CA ILE A 122 -4.74 12.84 -3.84
C ILE A 122 -5.03 14.33 -4.11
N SER A 123 -5.00 14.83 -5.34
CA SER A 123 -5.36 16.23 -5.59
C SER A 123 -6.86 16.48 -5.35
N LEU A 124 -7.72 15.54 -5.75
CA LEU A 124 -9.18 15.68 -5.75
C LEU A 124 -9.85 15.52 -4.38
N THR A 125 -9.23 14.80 -3.44
CA THR A 125 -9.84 14.53 -2.13
C THR A 125 -8.84 14.49 -0.98
N LEU A 126 -9.29 14.13 0.22
CA LEU A 126 -8.44 13.95 1.38
C LEU A 126 -7.53 12.73 1.20
N THR A 127 -6.25 12.85 1.53
CA THR A 127 -5.27 11.76 1.41
C THR A 127 -5.70 10.50 2.15
N ALA A 128 -6.35 10.66 3.31
CA ALA A 128 -6.90 9.55 4.09
C ALA A 128 -7.93 8.72 3.30
N TYR A 129 -8.74 9.36 2.44
CA TYR A 129 -9.77 8.68 1.65
C TYR A 129 -9.13 7.90 0.50
N VAL A 130 -8.17 8.50 -0.20
CA VAL A 130 -7.42 7.82 -1.26
C VAL A 130 -6.69 6.59 -0.73
N ILE A 131 -6.02 6.71 0.44
CA ILE A 131 -5.33 5.58 1.06
C ILE A 131 -6.33 4.49 1.45
N SER A 132 -7.47 4.87 2.02
CA SER A 132 -8.53 3.93 2.42
C SER A 132 -9.06 3.15 1.21
N ILE A 133 -9.38 3.83 0.10
CA ILE A 133 -9.79 3.20 -1.16
C ILE A 133 -8.68 2.30 -1.72
N LYS A 134 -7.42 2.74 -1.69
CA LYS A 134 -6.29 1.93 -2.15
C LYS A 134 -6.17 0.63 -1.36
N ARG A 135 -6.50 0.61 -0.07
CA ARG A 135 -6.51 -0.62 0.75
C ARG A 135 -7.56 -1.63 0.29
N THR A 136 -8.65 -1.19 -0.33
CA THR A 136 -9.64 -2.09 -0.97
C THR A 136 -9.02 -2.97 -2.06
N SER A 137 -7.89 -2.56 -2.67
CA SER A 137 -7.16 -3.42 -3.61
C SER A 137 -6.72 -4.76 -3.00
N ILE A 138 -6.62 -4.86 -1.67
CA ILE A 138 -6.35 -6.11 -0.95
C ILE A 138 -7.47 -7.14 -1.20
N LEU A 139 -8.74 -6.71 -1.31
CA LEU A 139 -9.84 -7.60 -1.69
C LEU A 139 -9.60 -8.17 -3.08
N ILE A 140 -9.37 -7.28 -4.04
CA ILE A 140 -9.18 -7.66 -5.45
C ILE A 140 -7.98 -8.60 -5.58
N GLY A 141 -6.86 -8.27 -4.90
CA GLY A 141 -5.68 -9.12 -4.84
C GLY A 141 -5.93 -10.49 -4.19
N SER A 142 -6.77 -10.56 -3.16
CA SER A 142 -7.15 -11.84 -2.55
C SER A 142 -7.99 -12.73 -3.47
N VAL A 143 -8.88 -12.12 -4.27
CA VAL A 143 -9.69 -12.84 -5.28
C VAL A 143 -8.79 -13.35 -6.40
N TYR A 144 -7.88 -12.51 -6.91
CA TYR A 144 -6.89 -12.94 -7.90
C TYR A 144 -5.97 -14.04 -7.35
N GLY A 145 -5.54 -13.92 -6.08
CA GLY A 145 -4.76 -14.93 -5.37
C GLY A 145 -5.48 -16.29 -5.33
N PHE A 146 -6.78 -16.29 -5.10
CA PHE A 146 -7.57 -17.51 -5.14
C PHE A 146 -7.70 -18.10 -6.55
N ILE A 147 -8.07 -17.28 -7.54
CA ILE A 147 -8.33 -17.75 -8.90
C ILE A 147 -7.05 -18.25 -9.58
N PHE A 148 -5.95 -17.51 -9.46
CA PHE A 148 -4.70 -17.81 -10.18
C PHE A 148 -3.73 -18.67 -9.37
N PHE A 149 -3.71 -18.56 -8.04
CA PHE A 149 -2.74 -19.26 -7.17
C PHE A 149 -3.39 -20.32 -6.27
N SER A 150 -4.70 -20.58 -6.39
CA SER A 150 -5.44 -21.62 -5.65
C SER A 150 -5.25 -21.56 -4.13
N GLU A 151 -5.14 -20.34 -3.57
CA GLU A 151 -4.94 -20.18 -2.12
C GLU A 151 -6.15 -20.67 -1.29
N LYS A 152 -5.94 -21.59 -0.35
CA LYS A 152 -7.03 -22.22 0.43
C LYS A 152 -7.70 -21.31 1.48
N ASN A 153 -7.05 -20.22 1.92
CA ASN A 153 -7.52 -19.36 3.02
C ASN A 153 -8.32 -18.11 2.56
N ILE A 154 -9.10 -18.23 1.47
CA ILE A 154 -9.82 -17.08 0.90
C ILE A 154 -10.92 -16.53 1.82
N LYS A 155 -11.65 -17.39 2.55
CA LYS A 155 -12.80 -16.96 3.38
C LYS A 155 -12.36 -15.97 4.45
N ALA A 156 -11.25 -16.27 5.11
CA ALA A 156 -10.59 -15.40 6.07
C ALA A 156 -10.22 -14.04 5.45
N ARG A 157 -9.45 -14.08 4.34
CA ARG A 157 -9.03 -12.87 3.63
C ARG A 157 -10.19 -11.99 3.20
N LEU A 158 -11.25 -12.61 2.69
CA LEU A 158 -12.44 -11.91 2.23
C LEU A 158 -13.18 -11.23 3.38
N THR A 159 -13.29 -11.87 4.56
CA THR A 159 -13.95 -11.27 5.72
C THR A 159 -13.25 -10.00 6.22
N GLY A 160 -11.93 -10.04 6.44
CA GLY A 160 -11.19 -8.86 6.90
C GLY A 160 -11.23 -7.72 5.88
N ALA A 161 -11.18 -8.05 4.61
CA ALA A 161 -11.14 -7.07 3.55
C ALA A 161 -12.55 -6.51 3.22
N LEU A 162 -13.64 -7.26 3.46
CA LEU A 162 -15.02 -6.73 3.46
C LEU A 162 -15.22 -5.71 4.59
N ILE A 163 -14.71 -5.98 5.80
CA ILE A 163 -14.77 -5.04 6.92
C ILE A 163 -14.05 -3.72 6.58
N MET A 164 -12.89 -3.81 5.92
CA MET A 164 -12.20 -2.60 5.43
C MET A 164 -13.05 -1.80 4.45
N VAL A 165 -13.72 -2.46 3.49
CA VAL A 165 -14.58 -1.79 2.50
C VAL A 165 -15.77 -1.11 3.15
N CYS A 166 -16.41 -1.76 4.14
CA CYS A 166 -17.48 -1.11 4.90
C CYS A 166 -16.97 0.17 5.58
N GLY A 167 -15.76 0.16 6.14
CA GLY A 167 -15.11 1.35 6.67
C GLY A 167 -14.88 2.43 5.62
N VAL A 168 -14.40 2.07 4.43
CA VAL A 168 -14.21 3.00 3.30
C VAL A 168 -15.53 3.64 2.85
N ILE A 169 -16.59 2.84 2.70
CA ILE A 169 -17.92 3.31 2.31
C ILE A 169 -18.45 4.31 3.34
N LEU A 170 -18.30 4.00 4.62
CA LEU A 170 -18.76 4.86 5.71
C LEU A 170 -18.01 6.20 5.76
N ILE A 171 -16.72 6.20 5.43
CA ILE A 171 -15.91 7.41 5.28
C ILE A 171 -16.31 8.22 4.02
N SER A 172 -16.68 7.54 2.93
CA SER A 172 -16.98 8.20 1.67
C SER A 172 -18.38 8.81 1.63
N LEU A 173 -19.33 8.27 2.41
CA LEU A 173 -20.72 8.74 2.45
C LEU A 173 -20.96 9.85 3.47
N PHE A 174 -20.05 10.05 4.45
CA PHE A 174 -20.22 10.97 5.58
C PHE A 174 -18.93 11.71 5.95
#